data_AF-A0A2D1VJL1-F1
#
_entry.id   AF-A0A2D1VJL1-F1
#
_cell.length_a   1.000
_cell.length_b   1.000
_cell.length_c   1.000
_cell.angle_alpha   90.00
_cell.angle_beta   90.00
_cell.angle_gamma   90.00
#
_symmetry.space_group_name_H-M   'P 1'
#
loop_
_entity.id
_entity.type
_entity.pdbx_description
1 polymer ?
#
loop_
_entity_poly.entity_id
_entity_poly.type
_entity_poly.pdbx_seq_one_letter_code
_entity_poly.pdbx_strand_id
1 'polypeptide(L)'
;DVVEWSRVSKFLRNLSYKSNDKLKVGLLNFDEDEVLKWQQLAPGLECTTFSLDYAGRDVKWEILYPEWIDEEQQFEVPKCPHLSLPKASKHLKLDVVAAKLPCRKWENNWSRDVARLHLQLAAANLAASMKGSR
;
A
#
# COMPACT_ATOMS: atom_id res chain seq x y z
N ASP A 1 13.22 -13.94 -4.69
CA ASP A 1 12.54 -13.29 -3.56
C ASP A 1 11.16 -13.90 -3.38
N VAL A 2 11.05 -14.86 -2.46
CA VAL A 2 9.79 -15.57 -2.14
C VAL A 2 9.29 -15.04 -0.81
N VAL A 3 8.00 -14.72 -0.73
CA VAL A 3 7.38 -14.30 0.54
C VAL A 3 7.43 -15.46 1.52
N GLU A 4 8.03 -15.24 2.70
CA GLU A 4 8.13 -16.24 3.75
C GLU A 4 6.82 -16.32 4.55
N TRP A 5 5.82 -16.98 3.97
CA TRP A 5 4.44 -17.03 4.51
C TRP A 5 4.35 -17.59 5.94
N SER A 6 5.27 -18.46 6.35
CA SER A 6 5.34 -18.97 7.73
C SER A 6 5.59 -17.85 8.74
N ARG A 7 6.47 -16.89 8.42
CA ARG A 7 6.74 -15.72 9.27
C ARG A 7 5.57 -14.74 9.28
N VAL A 8 4.95 -14.51 8.12
CA VAL A 8 3.74 -13.66 8.03
C VAL A 8 2.62 -14.25 8.89
N SER A 9 2.35 -15.56 8.76
CA SER A 9 1.33 -16.25 9.58
C SER A 9 1.66 -16.15 11.07
N LYS A 10 2.91 -16.42 11.47
CA LYS A 10 3.33 -16.30 12.88
C LYS A 10 3.13 -14.88 13.42
N PHE A 11 3.47 -13.86 12.63
CA PHE A 11 3.27 -12.46 13.00
C PHE A 11 1.79 -12.13 13.20
N LEU A 12 0.93 -12.48 12.24
CA LEU A 12 -0.51 -12.22 12.31
C LEU A 12 -1.17 -12.95 13.48
N ARG A 13 -0.80 -14.21 13.74
CA ARG A 13 -1.27 -14.96 14.92
C ARG A 13 -0.88 -14.27 16.21
N ASN A 14 0.38 -13.84 16.34
CA ASN A 14 0.85 -13.13 17.52
C ASN A 14 0.12 -11.81 17.76
N LEU A 15 -0.22 -11.07 16.70
CA LEU A 15 -1.05 -9.87 16.81
C LEU A 15 -2.48 -10.22 17.25
N SER A 16 -3.07 -11.25 16.63
CA SER A 16 -4.41 -11.71 16.98
C SER A 16 -4.52 -12.20 18.42
N TYR A 17 -3.48 -12.83 19.00
CA TYR A 17 -3.50 -13.24 20.41
C TYR A 17 -3.40 -12.07 21.39
N LYS A 18 -2.81 -10.94 20.98
CA LYS A 18 -2.69 -9.73 21.80
C LYS A 18 -3.95 -8.87 21.73
N SER A 19 -4.69 -8.98 20.64
CA SER A 19 -5.98 -8.33 20.43
C SER A 19 -7.09 -9.17 21.05
N ASN A 20 -7.94 -8.57 21.89
CA ASN A 20 -9.17 -9.25 22.33
C ASN A 20 -10.23 -9.31 21.22
N ASP A 21 -10.04 -8.57 20.12
CA ASP A 21 -10.90 -8.52 18.95
C ASP A 21 -10.28 -9.21 17.74
N LYS A 22 -11.11 -9.48 16.73
CA LYS A 22 -10.66 -9.96 15.42
C LYS A 22 -9.68 -8.98 14.77
N LEU A 23 -8.56 -9.50 14.27
CA LEU A 23 -7.54 -8.71 13.59
C LEU A 23 -8.05 -8.25 12.21
N LYS A 24 -8.08 -6.93 11.99
CA LYS A 24 -8.57 -6.32 10.75
C LYS A 24 -7.42 -6.01 9.81
N VAL A 25 -7.43 -6.60 8.63
CA VAL A 25 -6.34 -6.50 7.65
C VAL A 25 -6.85 -5.85 6.37
N GLY A 26 -6.21 -4.76 5.95
CA GLY A 26 -6.44 -4.14 4.65
C GLY A 26 -5.52 -4.77 3.60
N LEU A 27 -6.10 -5.28 2.52
CA LEU A 27 -5.39 -5.90 1.41
C LEU A 27 -5.47 -4.99 0.18
N LEU A 28 -4.35 -4.35 -0.16
CA LEU A 28 -4.23 -3.46 -1.32
C LEU A 28 -3.60 -4.21 -2.50
N ASN A 29 -4.28 -4.17 -3.64
CA ASN A 29 -3.81 -4.74 -4.92
C ASN A 29 -3.66 -6.27 -4.93
N PHE A 30 -4.53 -6.98 -4.21
CA PHE A 30 -4.62 -8.44 -4.24
C PHE A 30 -5.81 -8.92 -5.07
N ASP A 31 -5.65 -10.06 -5.73
CA ASP A 31 -6.75 -10.74 -6.42
C ASP A 31 -7.57 -11.64 -5.46
N GLU A 32 -8.70 -12.17 -5.93
CA GLU A 32 -9.62 -12.95 -5.10
C GLU A 32 -8.97 -14.20 -4.51
N ASP A 33 -8.17 -14.92 -5.30
CA ASP A 33 -7.47 -16.13 -4.86
C ASP A 33 -6.41 -15.83 -3.80
N GLU A 34 -5.72 -14.70 -3.91
CA GLU A 34 -4.77 -14.23 -2.91
C GLU A 34 -5.46 -13.80 -1.62
N VAL A 35 -6.61 -13.13 -1.71
CA VAL A 35 -7.40 -12.74 -0.55
C VAL A 35 -7.84 -13.97 0.25
N LEU A 36 -8.26 -15.05 -0.43
CA LEU A 36 -8.60 -16.32 0.20
C LEU A 36 -7.39 -16.91 0.95
N LYS A 37 -6.19 -16.86 0.36
CA LYS A 37 -4.95 -17.31 1.03
C LYS A 37 -4.67 -16.48 2.29
N TRP A 38 -4.86 -15.16 2.24
CA TRP A 38 -4.67 -14.28 3.40
C TRP A 38 -5.62 -14.61 4.55
N GLN A 39 -6.90 -14.87 4.25
CA GLN A 39 -7.91 -15.25 5.25
C GLN A 39 -7.55 -16.57 5.96
N GLN A 40 -6.78 -17.45 5.32
CA GLN A 40 -6.34 -18.73 5.88
C GLN A 40 -5.06 -18.62 6.74
N LEU A 41 -4.36 -17.49 6.73
CA LEU A 41 -3.07 -17.35 7.44
C LEU A 41 -3.22 -17.41 8.97
N ALA A 42 -4.33 -16.90 9.51
CA ALA A 42 -4.63 -16.94 10.93
C ALA A 42 -6.15 -16.94 11.17
N PRO A 43 -6.62 -17.64 12.22
CA PRO A 43 -8.05 -17.70 12.53
C PRO A 43 -8.58 -16.32 12.92
N GLY A 44 -9.79 -15.98 12.46
CA GLY A 44 -10.47 -14.76 12.86
C GLY A 44 -9.98 -13.47 12.17
N LEU A 45 -9.18 -13.56 11.10
CA LEU A 45 -8.83 -12.40 10.27
C LEU A 45 -10.07 -11.83 9.58
N GLU A 46 -10.25 -10.51 9.69
CA GLU A 46 -11.21 -9.75 8.88
C GLU A 46 -10.45 -8.99 7.78
N CYS A 47 -10.44 -9.55 6.58
CA CYS A 47 -9.78 -8.93 5.43
C CYS A 47 -10.73 -7.97 4.70
N THR A 48 -10.29 -6.73 4.47
CA THR A 48 -10.96 -5.75 3.61
C THR A 48 -10.08 -5.47 2.41
N THR A 49 -10.63 -5.55 1.19
CA THR A 49 -9.86 -5.32 -0.05
C THR A 49 -9.95 -3.86 -0.50
N PHE A 50 -8.86 -3.36 -1.07
CA PHE A 50 -8.78 -2.01 -1.64
C PHE A 50 -8.29 -2.10 -3.08
N SER A 51 -9.06 -1.50 -3.98
CA SER A 51 -8.67 -1.25 -5.36
C SER A 51 -8.00 0.11 -5.48
N LEU A 52 -7.02 0.20 -6.38
CA LEU A 52 -6.34 1.44 -6.74
C LEU A 52 -6.36 1.57 -8.26
N ASP A 53 -6.79 2.73 -8.75
CA ASP A 53 -6.70 3.03 -10.17
C ASP A 53 -5.23 3.21 -10.55
N TYR A 54 -4.87 2.85 -11.79
CA TYR A 54 -3.52 3.09 -12.27
C TYR A 54 -3.20 4.60 -12.30
N ALA A 55 -1.94 4.94 -12.03
CA ALA A 55 -1.42 6.26 -12.30
C ALA A 55 -1.67 6.64 -13.78
N GLY A 56 -1.88 7.94 -14.04
CA GLY A 56 -2.00 8.45 -15.39
C GLY A 56 -0.80 8.07 -16.24
N ARG A 57 -1.02 7.76 -17.52
CA ARG A 57 0.04 7.35 -18.46
C ARG A 57 1.09 8.46 -18.69
N ASP A 58 0.71 9.68 -18.40
CA ASP A 58 1.51 10.90 -18.42
C ASP A 58 2.36 11.09 -17.16
N VAL A 59 2.07 10.37 -16.06
CA VAL A 59 2.84 10.43 -14.81
C VAL A 59 4.11 9.61 -14.97
N LYS A 60 5.23 10.31 -15.15
CA LYS A 60 6.57 9.72 -15.24
C LYS A 60 7.38 9.98 -13.99
N TRP A 61 8.41 9.17 -13.79
CA TRP A 61 9.29 9.30 -12.61
C TRP A 61 9.96 10.68 -12.55
N GLU A 62 10.40 11.21 -13.69
CA GLU A 62 11.10 12.49 -13.80
C GLU A 62 10.21 13.69 -13.45
N ILE A 63 8.88 13.54 -13.52
CA ILE A 63 7.92 14.55 -13.09
C ILE A 63 7.76 14.54 -11.56
N LEU A 64 7.80 13.35 -10.95
CA LEU A 64 7.66 13.18 -9.50
C LEU A 64 8.96 13.51 -8.76
N TYR A 65 10.10 13.14 -9.35
CA TYR A 65 11.43 13.32 -8.82
C TYR A 65 12.35 13.86 -9.92
N PRO A 66 12.31 15.18 -10.17
CA PRO A 66 13.18 15.83 -11.14
C PRO A 66 14.64 15.84 -10.66
N GLU A 67 15.57 16.07 -11.59
CA GLU A 67 17.00 16.15 -11.27
C GLU A 67 17.37 17.37 -10.42
N TRP A 68 16.58 18.44 -10.53
CA TRP A 68 16.74 19.67 -9.78
C TRP A 68 15.36 20.19 -9.35
N ILE A 69 15.34 20.89 -8.23
CA ILE A 69 14.16 21.57 -7.71
C ILE A 69 14.53 23.05 -7.60
N ASP A 70 13.65 23.92 -8.08
CA ASP A 70 13.83 25.37 -7.92
C ASP A 70 13.50 25.78 -6.48
N GLU A 71 14.47 25.63 -5.57
CA GLU A 71 14.30 25.99 -4.16
C GLU A 71 14.03 27.49 -3.97
N GLU A 72 14.54 28.32 -4.89
CA GLU A 72 14.41 29.79 -4.88
C GLU A 72 13.11 30.30 -5.53
N GLN A 73 12.28 29.40 -6.09
CA GLN A 73 10.98 29.70 -6.73
C GLN A 73 11.05 30.83 -7.78
N GLN A 74 12.14 30.89 -8.54
CA GLN A 74 12.37 31.88 -9.59
C GLN A 74 11.58 31.57 -10.86
N PHE A 75 11.17 30.31 -11.06
CA PHE A 75 10.43 29.82 -12.21
C PHE A 75 9.02 29.33 -11.83
N GLU A 76 8.19 29.05 -12.84
CA GLU A 76 6.85 28.52 -12.62
C GLU A 76 6.90 27.17 -11.88
N VAL A 77 6.15 27.07 -10.78
CA VAL A 77 6.07 25.85 -9.98
C VAL A 77 5.36 24.76 -10.79
N PRO A 78 6.00 23.60 -11.01
CA PRO A 78 5.36 22.51 -11.73
C PRO A 78 4.14 22.02 -10.96
N LYS A 79 3.07 21.69 -11.68
CA LYS A 79 1.86 21.10 -11.08
C LYS A 79 2.15 19.67 -10.66
N CYS A 80 1.90 19.36 -9.39
CA CYS A 80 1.98 17.98 -8.91
C CYS A 80 0.94 17.12 -9.65
N PRO A 81 1.36 16.01 -10.27
CA PRO A 81 0.42 15.12 -10.95
C PRO A 81 -0.56 14.52 -9.95
N HIS A 82 -1.78 14.26 -10.41
CA HIS A 82 -2.78 13.61 -9.58
C HIS A 82 -2.52 12.10 -9.51
N LEU A 83 -2.30 11.60 -8.29
CA LEU A 83 -2.30 10.17 -7.98
C LEU A 83 -3.55 9.88 -7.17
N SER A 84 -4.42 9.03 -7.71
CA SER A 84 -5.64 8.62 -7.04
C SER A 84 -5.32 7.87 -5.75
N LEU A 85 -6.17 8.00 -4.73
CA LEU A 85 -6.04 7.28 -3.47
C LEU A 85 -7.16 6.23 -3.37
N PRO A 86 -6.91 5.11 -2.68
CA PRO A 86 -7.92 4.09 -2.50
C PRO A 86 -9.09 4.66 -1.69
N LYS A 87 -10.32 4.34 -2.10
CA LYS A 87 -11.52 4.79 -1.39
C LYS A 87 -11.66 3.98 -0.09
N ALA A 88 -11.57 4.67 1.05
CA ALA A 88 -11.79 4.09 2.36
C ALA A 88 -12.92 4.82 3.10
N SER A 89 -13.73 4.07 3.85
CA SER A 89 -14.74 4.65 4.73
C SER A 89 -14.07 5.40 5.88
N LYS A 90 -14.61 6.56 6.27
CA LYS A 90 -14.13 7.35 7.42
C LYS A 90 -14.16 6.59 8.75
N HIS A 91 -14.96 5.52 8.83
CA HIS A 91 -15.10 4.69 10.03
C HIS A 91 -14.30 3.39 9.96
N LEU A 92 -13.58 3.16 8.87
CA LEU A 92 -12.76 1.98 8.69
C LEU A 92 -11.64 1.97 9.75
N LYS A 93 -11.55 0.86 10.47
CA LYS A 93 -10.43 0.57 11.37
C LYS A 93 -9.72 -0.66 10.84
N LEU A 94 -8.44 -0.52 10.58
CA LEU A 94 -7.54 -1.61 10.24
C LEU A 94 -6.49 -1.69 11.35
N ASP A 95 -5.90 -2.86 11.53
CA ASP A 95 -4.74 -3.08 12.40
C ASP A 95 -3.46 -3.25 11.57
N VAL A 96 -3.60 -3.83 10.36
CA VAL A 96 -2.51 -4.09 9.43
C VAL A 96 -2.95 -3.71 8.02
N VAL A 97 -2.06 -3.08 7.25
CA VAL A 97 -2.22 -2.91 5.80
C VAL A 97 -1.12 -3.72 5.10
N ALA A 98 -1.54 -4.62 4.22
CA ALA A 98 -0.65 -5.34 3.31
C ALA A 98 -0.87 -4.82 1.89
N ALA A 99 0.22 -4.60 1.16
CA ALA A 99 0.18 -4.15 -0.23
C ALA A 99 1.01 -5.09 -1.11
N LYS A 100 0.41 -5.57 -2.20
CA LYS A 100 1.12 -6.33 -3.24
C LYS A 100 1.74 -5.36 -4.22
N LEU A 101 3.08 -5.34 -4.27
CA LEU A 101 3.84 -4.48 -5.17
C LEU A 101 4.33 -5.26 -6.40
N PRO A 102 4.40 -4.64 -7.59
CA PRO A 102 5.09 -5.23 -8.71
C PRO A 102 6.57 -5.46 -8.36
N CYS A 103 7.06 -6.67 -8.67
CA CYS A 103 8.46 -7.05 -8.46
C CYS A 103 9.14 -7.20 -9.83
N ARG A 104 9.92 -6.18 -10.21
CA ARG A 104 10.63 -6.11 -11.49
C ARG A 104 12.13 -5.90 -11.28
N LYS A 105 12.70 -6.58 -10.29
CA LYS A 105 14.09 -6.39 -9.83
C LYS A 105 15.14 -6.62 -10.93
N TRP A 106 14.78 -7.37 -11.97
CA TRP A 106 15.61 -7.68 -13.13
C TRP A 106 15.55 -6.59 -14.21
N GLU A 107 14.66 -5.60 -14.09
CA GLU A 107 14.61 -4.43 -14.97
C GLU A 107 15.56 -3.33 -14.46
N ASN A 108 16.20 -2.62 -15.40
CA ASN A 108 16.95 -1.41 -15.07
C ASN A 108 15.99 -0.37 -14.47
N ASN A 109 16.45 0.36 -13.45
CA ASN A 109 15.66 1.39 -12.75
C ASN A 109 14.38 0.88 -12.06
N TRP A 110 14.32 -0.39 -11.64
CA TRP A 110 13.17 -0.92 -10.87
C TRP A 110 12.82 -0.14 -9.59
N SER A 111 13.79 0.61 -9.03
CA SER A 111 13.60 1.50 -7.89
C SER A 111 12.85 2.80 -8.25
N ARG A 112 12.78 3.14 -9.54
CA ARG A 112 12.12 4.32 -10.12
C ARG A 112 10.81 3.95 -10.83
N ASP A 113 10.05 3.04 -10.23
CA ASP A 113 8.77 2.56 -10.78
C ASP A 113 7.59 3.34 -10.19
N VAL A 114 6.82 4.02 -11.06
CA VAL A 114 5.69 4.86 -10.65
C VAL A 114 4.57 4.02 -10.02
N ALA A 115 4.28 2.82 -10.54
CA ALA A 115 3.23 1.97 -10.00
C ALA A 115 3.57 1.49 -8.58
N ARG A 116 4.83 1.15 -8.35
CA ARG A 116 5.35 0.78 -7.03
C ARG A 116 5.23 1.94 -6.03
N LEU A 117 5.66 3.14 -6.42
CA LEU A 117 5.52 4.33 -5.60
C LEU A 117 4.05 4.64 -5.28
N HIS A 118 3.19 4.59 -6.29
CA HIS A 118 1.75 4.87 -6.14
C HIS A 118 1.10 3.89 -5.15
N LEU A 119 1.39 2.60 -5.25
CA LEU A 119 0.90 1.59 -4.30
C LEU A 119 1.44 1.80 -2.88
N GLN A 120 2.69 2.23 -2.73
CA GLN A 120 3.27 2.53 -1.41
C GLN A 120 2.60 3.76 -0.77
N LEU A 121 2.36 4.82 -1.55
CA LEU A 121 1.63 6.01 -1.09
C LEU A 121 0.19 5.66 -0.71
N ALA A 122 -0.48 4.83 -1.50
CA ALA A 122 -1.82 4.34 -1.20
C ALA A 122 -1.85 3.52 0.10
N ALA A 123 -0.90 2.61 0.31
CA ALA A 123 -0.78 1.85 1.54
C ALA A 123 -0.51 2.74 2.76
N ALA A 124 0.39 3.73 2.62
CA ALA A 124 0.67 4.71 3.67
C ALA A 124 -0.55 5.58 3.98
N ASN A 125 -1.32 5.96 2.97
CA ASN A 125 -2.56 6.72 3.15
C ASN A 125 -3.62 5.93 3.91
N LEU A 126 -3.81 4.64 3.57
CA LEU A 126 -4.69 3.74 4.33
C LEU A 126 -4.23 3.60 5.78
N ALA A 127 -2.92 3.42 5.99
CA ALA A 127 -2.34 3.28 7.32
C ALA A 127 -2.49 4.56 8.17
N ALA A 128 -2.26 5.74 7.57
CA ALA A 128 -2.41 7.03 8.25
C ALA A 128 -3.87 7.39 8.56
N SER A 129 -4.81 6.88 7.74
CA SER A 129 -6.24 7.09 7.95
C SER A 129 -6.82 6.21 9.07
N MET A 130 -6.06 5.21 9.54
CA MET A 130 -6.45 4.41 10.71
C MET A 130 -6.50 5.31 11.94
N LYS A 131 -7.70 5.54 12.48
CA LYS A 131 -7.83 6.09 13.83
C LYS A 131 -7.21 5.09 14.80
N GLY A 132 -6.07 5.46 15.39
CA GLY A 132 -5.50 4.71 16.50
C GLY A 132 -6.55 4.56 17.59
N SER A 133 -6.85 3.33 17.98
CA SER A 133 -7.55 3.07 19.24
C SER A 133 -6.58 3.48 20.36
N ARG A 134 -6.83 4.65 20.96
CA ARG A 134 -6.23 4.99 22.25
C ARG A 134 -6.72 4.03 23.32
#